data_AF-A0A1R4IBQ3-F1
#
_entry.id   AF-A0A1R4IBQ3-F1
#
_cell.length_a   1.000
_cell.length_b   1.000
_cell.length_c   1.000
_cell.angle_alpha   90.00
_cell.angle_beta   90.00
_cell.angle_gamma   90.00
#
_symmetry.space_group_name_H-M   'P 1'
#
loop_
_entity.id
_entity.type
_entity.pdbx_description
1 polymer ?
#
loop_
_entity_poly.entity_id
_entity_poly.type
_entity_poly.pdbx_seq_one_letter_code
_entity_poly.pdbx_strand_id
1 'polypeptide(L)' 'MLADSLQELHEFAALIDVDKRLFHRNASYPHYDVTVQMRETAIEYGAQPADRRKIIECAKKLKIELHSHAT' A
#
# COMPACT_ATOMS: atom_id res chain seq x y z
N MET A 1 1.92 4.08 -0.97
CA MET A 1 2.45 2.85 -0.35
C MET A 1 1.70 1.63 -0.88
N LEU A 2 2.43 0.52 -1.09
CA LEU A 2 1.94 -0.75 -1.62
C LEU A 2 2.56 -1.88 -0.78
N ALA A 3 1.97 -3.07 -0.84
CA ALA A 3 2.46 -4.28 -0.18
C ALA A 3 2.17 -5.51 -1.07
N ASP A 4 2.56 -6.71 -0.63
CA ASP A 4 2.31 -7.94 -1.38
C ASP A 4 0.87 -8.49 -1.15
N SER A 5 0.17 -8.04 -0.10
CA SER A 5 -1.28 -8.27 0.12
C SER A 5 -2.02 -7.05 0.70
N LEU A 6 -3.35 -7.01 0.58
CA LEU A 6 -4.19 -5.96 1.18
C LEU A 6 -4.11 -6.01 2.70
N GLN A 7 -4.06 -7.21 3.28
CA GLN A 7 -3.89 -7.38 4.71
C GLN A 7 -2.58 -6.72 5.17
N GLU A 8 -1.45 -7.07 4.55
CA GLU A 8 -0.14 -6.50 4.88
C GLU A 8 -0.16 -4.97 4.68
N LEU A 9 -0.78 -4.48 3.61
CA LEU A 9 -0.91 -3.06 3.34
C LEU A 9 -1.66 -2.31 4.46
N HIS A 10 -2.79 -2.86 4.93
CA HIS A 10 -3.60 -2.24 5.97
C HIS A 10 -2.95 -2.36 7.36
N GLU A 11 -2.34 -3.51 7.68
CA GLU A 11 -1.63 -3.73 8.94
C GLU A 11 -0.41 -2.81 9.04
N PHE A 12 0.38 -2.69 7.97
CA PHE A 12 1.54 -1.81 7.95
C PHE A 12 1.12 -0.33 8.02
N ALA A 13 0.07 0.07 7.30
CA ALA A 13 -0.48 1.42 7.40
C ALA A 13 -0.93 1.75 8.84
N ALA A 14 -1.58 0.82 9.52
CA ALA A 14 -1.97 1.00 10.93
C ALA A 14 -0.76 1.07 11.87
N LEU A 15 0.29 0.28 11.61
CA LEU A 15 1.53 0.28 12.40
C LEU A 15 2.23 1.65 12.38
N ILE A 16 2.23 2.33 11.24
CA ILE A 16 2.85 3.66 11.08
C ILE A 16 1.84 4.83 11.15
N ASP A 17 0.66 4.59 11.74
CA ASP A 17 -0.39 5.58 11.99
C ASP A 17 -0.87 6.35 10.74
N VAL A 18 -0.92 5.66 9.59
CA VAL A 18 -1.50 6.20 8.35
C VAL A 18 -3.03 6.17 8.45
N ASP A 19 -3.66 7.31 8.25
CA ASP A 19 -5.11 7.43 8.26
C ASP A 19 -5.76 6.53 7.18
N LYS A 20 -6.74 5.72 7.59
CA LYS A 20 -7.51 4.81 6.71
C LYS A 20 -8.18 5.53 5.53
N ARG A 21 -8.50 6.82 5.66
CA ARG A 21 -9.08 7.64 4.59
C ARG A 21 -8.12 7.86 3.41
N LEU A 22 -6.82 7.70 3.64
CA LEU A 22 -5.79 7.77 2.59
C LEU A 22 -5.70 6.48 1.78
N PHE A 23 -6.49 5.45 2.11
CA PHE A 23 -6.61 4.26 1.27
C PHE A 23 -7.46 4.53 0.03
N HIS A 24 -6.82 4.58 -1.12
CA HIS A 24 -7.46 4.87 -2.40
C HIS A 24 -7.91 3.57 -3.10
N ARG A 25 -9.01 2.99 -2.63
CA ARG A 25 -9.54 1.72 -3.17
C ARG A 25 -9.97 1.77 -4.64
N ASN A 26 -10.46 2.92 -5.10
CA ASN A 26 -11.06 3.09 -6.44
C ASN A 26 -10.07 3.66 -7.47
N ALA A 27 -8.79 3.86 -7.11
CA ALA A 27 -7.76 4.26 -8.06
C ALA A 27 -7.43 3.12 -9.04
N SER A 28 -6.60 3.39 -10.06
CA SER A 28 -6.17 2.37 -11.03
C SER A 28 -5.63 1.09 -10.36
N TYR A 29 -4.95 1.27 -9.22
CA TYR A 29 -4.53 0.23 -8.29
C TYR A 29 -4.76 0.70 -6.85
N PRO A 30 -5.21 -0.18 -5.94
CA PRO A 30 -5.39 0.19 -4.53
C PRO A 30 -4.03 0.45 -3.86
N HIS A 31 -3.94 1.57 -3.15
CA HIS A 31 -2.73 2.00 -2.43
C HIS A 31 -3.11 2.98 -1.32
N TYR A 32 -2.18 3.26 -0.42
CA TYR A 32 -2.25 4.44 0.45
C TYR A 32 -1.48 5.60 -0.14
N ASP A 33 -2.05 6.80 -0.12
CA ASP A 33 -1.26 8.01 -0.30
C ASP A 33 -0.43 8.31 0.95
N VAL A 34 0.85 8.65 0.75
CA VAL A 34 1.78 8.96 1.84
C VAL A 34 2.56 10.22 1.48
N THR A 35 2.76 11.10 2.45
CA THR A 35 3.64 12.26 2.28
C THR A 35 5.11 11.83 2.29
N VAL A 36 6.03 12.76 2.00
CA VAL A 36 7.47 12.51 2.11
C VAL A 36 7.85 12.10 3.53
N GLN A 37 7.30 12.77 4.54
CA GLN A 37 7.55 12.46 5.95
C GLN A 37 7.02 11.07 6.33
N MET A 38 5.80 10.72 5.91
CA MET A 38 5.24 9.39 6.14
C MET A 38 6.05 8.29 5.44
N ARG A 39 6.63 8.59 4.27
CA ARG A 39 7.56 7.68 3.58
C ARG A 39 8.84 7.46 4.38
N GLU A 40 9.40 8.50 4.99
CA GLU A 40 10.58 8.37 5.86
C GLU A 40 10.27 7.48 7.06
N THR A 41 9.15 7.72 7.76
CA THR A 41 8.67 6.84 8.83
C THR A 41 8.46 5.40 8.35
N ALA A 42 7.83 5.20 7.18
CA ALA A 42 7.66 3.86 6.62
C ALA A 42 9.00 3.14 6.46
N ILE A 43 10.05 3.83 6.00
CA ILE A 43 11.39 3.26 5.83
C ILE A 43 12.02 2.91 7.18
N GLU A 44 11.88 3.76 8.20
CA GLU A 44 12.35 3.49 9.57
C GLU A 44 11.70 2.23 10.15
N TYR A 45 10.44 1.99 9.81
CA TYR A 45 9.67 0.81 10.22
C TYR A 45 9.86 -0.42 9.30
N GLY A 46 10.80 -0.35 8.36
CA GLY A 46 11.23 -1.50 7.56
C GLY A 46 10.66 -1.56 6.13
N ALA A 47 9.89 -0.56 5.69
CA ALA A 47 9.50 -0.46 4.29
C ALA A 47 10.74 -0.20 3.40
N GLN A 48 10.77 -0.82 2.23
CA GLN A 48 11.90 -0.66 1.31
C GLN A 48 11.53 0.27 0.15
N PRO A 49 12.43 1.18 -0.28
CA PRO A 49 12.26 1.87 -1.55
C PRO A 49 12.13 0.87 -2.70
N ALA A 50 11.11 1.03 -3.53
CA ALA A 50 10.83 0.14 -4.65
C ALA A 50 11.03 0.87 -5.98
N ASP A 51 11.59 0.15 -6.97
CA ASP A 51 11.62 0.63 -8.34
C ASP A 51 10.22 0.57 -8.98
N ARG A 52 10.09 1.16 -10.17
CA ARG A 52 8.84 1.15 -10.92
C ARG A 52 8.32 -0.27 -11.19
N ARG A 53 9.21 -1.24 -11.40
CA ARG A 53 8.82 -2.61 -11.74
C ARG A 53 8.15 -3.30 -10.55
N LYS A 54 8.76 -3.24 -9.36
CA LYS A 54 8.22 -3.80 -8.12
C LYS A 54 6.93 -3.09 -7.70
N ILE A 55 6.86 -1.76 -7.86
CA ILE A 55 5.62 -0.99 -7.63
C ILE A 55 4.47 -1.55 -8.48
N ILE A 56 4.69 -1.70 -9.79
CA ILE A 56 3.63 -2.20 -10.70
C ILE A 56 3.26 -3.66 -10.41
N GLU A 57 4.23 -4.49 -10.02
CA GLU A 57 3.98 -5.88 -9.63
C GLU A 57 3.05 -5.98 -8.42
N CYS A 58 3.39 -5.30 -7.31
CA CYS A 58 2.58 -5.27 -6.09
C CYS A 58 1.18 -4.68 -6.37
N ALA A 59 1.12 -3.56 -7.11
CA ALA A 59 -0.13 -2.90 -7.46
C ALA A 59 -1.12 -3.83 -8.21
N LYS A 60 -0.62 -4.66 -9.13
CA LYS A 60 -1.43 -5.66 -9.84
C LYS A 60 -1.95 -6.76 -8.91
N LYS A 61 -1.11 -7.27 -8.00
CA LYS A 61 -1.50 -8.29 -7.01
C LYS A 61 -2.65 -7.76 -6.14
N LEU A 62 -2.48 -6.58 -5.56
CA LEU A 62 -3.51 -5.97 -4.71
C LEU A 62 -4.82 -5.71 -5.45
N LYS A 63 -4.74 -5.31 -6.72
CA LYS A 63 -5.95 -5.14 -7.53
C LYS A 63 -6.68 -6.47 -7.70
N ILE A 64 -5.99 -7.55 -8.03
CA ILE A 64 -6.62 -8.87 -8.18
C ILE A 64 -7.27 -9.29 -6.86
N GLU A 65 -6.53 -9.20 -5.75
CA GLU A 65 -7.02 -9.53 -4.41
C GLU A 65 -8.29 -8.73 -4.04
N LEU A 66 -8.29 -7.41 -4.26
CA LEU A 66 -9.43 -6.55 -3.96
C LEU A 66 -10.71 -6.96 -4.70
N HIS A 67 -10.59 -7.41 -5.95
CA HIS A 67 -11.74 -7.86 -6.74
C HIS A 67 -12.19 -9.27 -6.34
N SER A 68 -11.26 -10.14 -5.94
CA SER A 68 -11.60 -11.49 -5.45
C SER A 68 -12.42 -11.45 -4.15
N HIS A 69 -12.17 -10.48 -3.27
CA HIS A 69 -12.94 -10.26 -2.05
C HIS A 69 -14.27 -9.50 -2.26
N ALA A 70 -14.58 -9.06 -3.47
CA ALA A 70 -15.81 -8.34 -3.79
C ALA A 70 -16.97 -9.27 -4.25
N THR A 71 -16.80 -10.58 -4.11
CA THR A 71 -17.78 -11.64 -4.43
C THR A 71 -18.32 -12.27 -3.16
#